data_AF-S8FBH6-F1
#
_entry.id   AF-S8FBH6-F1
#
_cell.length_a   1.000
_cell.length_b   1.000
_cell.length_c   1.000
_cell.angle_alpha   90.00
_cell.angle_beta   90.00
_cell.angle_gamma   90.00
#
_symmetry.space_group_name_H-M   'P 1'
#
loop_
_entity.id
_entity.type
_entity.pdbx_description
1 polymer ?
#
loop_
_entity_poly.entity_id
_entity_poly.type
_entity_poly.pdbx_seq_one_letter_code
_entity_poly.pdbx_strand_id
1 'polypeptide(L)'
;MPEDVVLHIPNLTLPQNLFVLSQPHLAHLHENALKELLAGIQADQMAPYYRSVTAASALPFDQSLLDSMEAANKAELEKLHQRLEEAEKTEGESDIADALQAQANHFTRIGDKEKAVEWQKKALEKTAGIGSRIDIVLTLVRIGFFFGDFDMILSHLSEAEELIEKGGDWDRRNRFKVYRGLHLLSIRQFKRGGELLLDVLRAPVVGCPTLAAL
;
A
#
# COMPACT_ATOMS: atom_id res chain seq x y z
N MET A 1 11.95 8.38 -19.76
CA MET A 1 10.99 7.52 -19.05
C MET A 1 10.89 8.10 -17.66
N PRO A 2 9.73 8.62 -17.22
CA PRO A 2 9.60 8.97 -15.81
C PRO A 2 9.97 7.73 -15.00
N GLU A 3 10.88 7.87 -14.05
CA GLU A 3 11.20 6.80 -13.12
C GLU A 3 9.88 6.36 -12.49
N ASP A 4 9.49 5.10 -12.62
CA ASP A 4 8.30 4.54 -11.96
C ASP A 4 8.54 4.60 -10.44
N VAL A 5 8.24 5.75 -9.83
CA VAL A 5 8.39 5.96 -8.39
C VAL A 5 7.40 5.05 -7.69
N VAL A 6 7.92 4.02 -7.04
CA VAL A 6 7.11 3.12 -6.22
C VAL A 6 6.55 3.92 -5.06
N LEU A 7 5.24 4.08 -5.03
CA LEU A 7 4.57 4.70 -3.90
C LEU A 7 4.54 3.69 -2.75
N HIS A 8 5.13 4.06 -1.61
CA HIS A 8 5.25 3.22 -0.43
C HIS A 8 3.96 3.21 0.41
N ILE A 9 2.82 3.02 -0.26
CA ILE A 9 1.49 3.24 0.30
C ILE A 9 0.70 1.92 0.20
N PRO A 10 0.06 1.44 1.28
CA PRO A 10 0.06 2.00 2.64
C PRO A 10 1.40 1.81 3.35
N ASN A 11 1.68 2.65 4.35
CA ASN A 11 2.87 2.52 5.18
C ASN A 11 2.75 1.30 6.12
N LEU A 12 3.58 0.27 5.90
CA LEU A 12 3.54 -0.97 6.67
C LEU A 12 4.17 -0.84 8.07
N THR A 13 4.85 0.27 8.38
CA THR A 13 5.38 0.49 9.74
C THR A 13 4.28 0.80 10.74
N LEU A 14 3.15 1.34 10.30
CA LEU A 14 2.02 1.69 11.16
C LEU A 14 1.35 0.46 11.80
N PRO A 15 0.96 -0.60 11.06
CA PRO A 15 0.43 -1.81 11.66
C PRO A 15 1.48 -2.53 12.52
N GLN A 16 2.77 -2.41 12.20
CA GLN A 16 3.84 -2.94 13.04
C GLN A 16 3.91 -2.22 14.39
N ASN A 17 3.82 -0.88 14.40
CA ASN A 17 3.79 -0.09 15.63
C ASN A 17 2.53 -0.36 16.45
N LEU A 18 1.38 -0.52 15.79
CA LEU A 18 0.14 -0.96 16.44
C LEU A 18 0.30 -2.34 17.09
N PHE A 19 0.95 -3.29 16.40
CA PHE A 19 1.23 -4.61 16.94
C PHE A 19 2.12 -4.54 18.18
N VAL A 20 3.18 -3.71 18.16
CA VAL A 20 4.03 -3.47 19.34
C VAL A 20 3.22 -2.92 20.52
N LEU A 21 2.33 -1.95 20.28
CA LEU A 21 1.46 -1.37 21.31
C LEU A 21 0.47 -2.39 21.91
N SER A 22 -0.03 -3.31 21.10
CA SER A 22 -0.94 -4.37 21.57
C SER A 22 -0.28 -5.40 22.50
N GLN A 23 1.07 -5.45 22.53
CA GLN A 23 1.81 -6.44 23.31
C GLN A 23 2.30 -5.87 24.65
N PRO A 24 1.80 -6.37 25.80
CA PRO A 24 2.19 -5.84 27.10
C PRO A 24 3.67 -6.02 27.44
N HIS A 25 4.31 -7.07 26.92
CA HIS A 25 5.73 -7.37 27.21
C HIS A 25 6.71 -6.47 26.44
N LEU A 26 6.23 -5.72 25.43
CA LEU A 26 7.01 -4.74 24.69
C LEU A 26 6.84 -3.32 25.22
N ALA A 27 6.42 -3.15 26.48
CA ALA A 27 6.13 -1.84 27.09
C ALA A 27 7.27 -0.82 26.94
N HIS A 28 8.53 -1.28 26.97
CA HIS A 28 9.71 -0.43 26.77
C HIS A 28 9.80 0.24 25.39
N LEU A 29 9.08 -0.27 24.38
CA LEU A 29 9.01 0.28 23.02
C LEU A 29 7.75 1.11 22.79
N HIS A 30 6.77 1.07 23.71
CA HIS A 30 5.46 1.69 23.50
C HIS A 30 5.53 3.20 23.30
N GLU A 31 6.40 3.90 24.03
CA GLU A 31 6.55 5.35 23.89
C GLU A 31 7.02 5.75 22.48
N ASN A 32 7.97 5.00 21.93
CA ASN A 32 8.50 5.26 20.59
C ASN A 32 7.48 4.85 19.51
N ALA A 33 6.88 3.67 19.66
CA ALA A 33 5.87 3.16 18.73
C ALA A 33 4.65 4.09 18.65
N LEU A 34 4.20 4.67 19.77
CA LEU A 34 3.10 5.63 19.80
C LEU A 34 3.46 6.92 19.05
N LYS A 35 4.66 7.47 19.27
CA LYS A 35 5.13 8.68 18.57
C LYS A 35 5.19 8.47 17.07
N GLU A 36 5.80 7.37 16.63
CA GLU A 36 5.92 7.03 15.22
C GLU A 36 4.56 6.76 14.56
N LEU A 37 3.66 6.07 15.27
CA LEU A 37 2.31 5.80 14.79
C LEU A 37 1.52 7.10 14.59
N LEU A 38 1.53 8.00 15.56
CA LEU A 38 0.86 9.31 15.43
C LEU A 38 1.48 10.17 14.33
N ALA A 39 2.82 10.21 14.24
CA ALA A 39 3.52 10.96 13.21
C ALA A 39 3.17 10.45 11.80
N GLY A 40 3.10 9.13 11.61
CA GLY A 40 2.73 8.53 10.33
C GLY A 40 1.26 8.76 9.97
N ILE A 41 0.35 8.64 10.93
CA ILE A 41 -1.08 8.94 10.72
C ILE A 41 -1.28 10.40 10.29
N GLN A 42 -0.56 11.33 10.91
CA GLN A 42 -0.62 12.75 10.57
C GLN A 42 0.03 13.05 9.22
N ALA A 43 1.15 12.41 8.90
CA ALA A 43 1.84 12.62 7.62
C ALA A 43 0.97 12.18 6.43
N ASP A 44 0.29 11.03 6.55
CA ASP A 44 -0.52 10.45 5.48
C ASP A 44 -2.01 10.86 5.54
N GLN A 45 -2.40 11.65 6.55
CA GLN A 45 -3.77 12.09 6.82
C GLN A 45 -4.76 10.91 6.95
N MET A 46 -4.36 9.87 7.69
CA MET A 46 -5.08 8.59 7.77
C MET A 46 -6.28 8.62 8.72
N ALA A 47 -7.25 9.50 8.48
CA ALA A 47 -8.45 9.64 9.31
C ALA A 47 -9.26 8.34 9.46
N PRO A 48 -9.57 7.57 8.38
CA PRO A 48 -10.27 6.30 8.50
C PRO A 48 -9.54 5.27 9.36
N TYR A 49 -8.22 5.19 9.20
CA TYR A 49 -7.39 4.28 10.00
C TYR A 49 -7.31 4.73 11.47
N TYR A 50 -7.13 6.02 11.74
CA TYR A 50 -7.14 6.55 13.11
C TYR A 50 -8.44 6.22 13.84
N ARG A 51 -9.58 6.28 13.14
CA ARG A 51 -10.88 5.89 13.69
C ARG A 51 -10.97 4.40 14.05
N SER A 52 -10.43 3.52 13.20
CA SER A 52 -10.45 2.08 13.47
C SER A 52 -9.51 1.71 14.64
N VAL A 53 -8.34 2.35 14.71
CA VAL A 53 -7.35 2.11 15.78
C VAL A 53 -7.81 2.66 17.14
N THR A 54 -8.43 3.84 17.16
CA THR A 54 -9.01 4.41 18.39
C THR A 54 -10.21 3.60 18.89
N ALA A 55 -11.05 3.09 17.99
CA ALA A 55 -12.13 2.18 18.35
C ALA A 55 -11.61 0.87 19.01
N ALA A 56 -10.44 0.39 18.59
CA ALA A 56 -9.75 -0.74 19.21
C ALA A 56 -9.06 -0.41 20.55
N SER A 57 -9.25 0.81 21.10
CA SER A 57 -8.65 1.30 22.36
C SER A 57 -7.12 1.33 22.39
N ALA A 58 -6.46 1.33 21.22
CA ALA A 58 -5.00 1.34 21.13
C ALA A 58 -4.39 2.76 21.21
N LEU A 59 -5.20 3.82 21.05
CA LEU A 59 -4.74 5.21 21.02
C LEU A 59 -5.71 6.14 21.76
N PRO A 60 -5.20 7.23 22.37
CA PRO A 60 -6.05 8.29 22.89
C PRO A 60 -6.80 8.97 21.73
N PHE A 61 -8.09 9.17 21.91
CA PHE A 61 -8.96 9.78 20.92
C PHE A 61 -8.88 11.31 21.01
N ASP A 62 -8.45 11.95 19.91
CA ASP A 62 -8.42 13.39 19.73
C ASP A 62 -9.34 13.79 18.58
N GLN A 63 -10.47 14.41 18.92
CA GLN A 63 -11.47 14.88 17.96
C GLN A 63 -10.93 16.00 17.08
N SER A 64 -10.10 16.89 17.62
CA SER A 64 -9.60 18.06 16.88
C SER A 64 -8.65 17.63 15.76
N LEU A 65 -7.82 16.62 16.05
CA LEU A 65 -6.92 16.03 15.07
C LEU A 65 -7.72 15.32 13.97
N LEU A 66 -8.74 14.53 14.34
CA LEU A 66 -9.59 13.84 13.38
C LEU A 66 -10.30 14.81 12.42
N ASP A 67 -10.91 15.87 12.95
CA ASP A 67 -11.63 16.87 12.14
C ASP A 67 -10.69 17.58 11.15
N SER A 68 -9.46 17.88 11.58
CA SER A 68 -8.44 18.49 10.71
C SER A 68 -8.05 17.57 9.55
N MET A 69 -7.88 16.27 9.81
CA MET A 69 -7.54 15.28 8.78
C MET A 69 -8.70 15.01 7.84
N GLU A 70 -9.93 14.93 8.35
CA GLU A 70 -11.12 14.77 7.51
C GLU A 70 -11.34 15.98 6.59
N ALA A 71 -11.10 17.20 7.08
CA ALA A 71 -11.18 18.41 6.27
C ALA A 71 -10.13 18.42 5.14
N ALA A 72 -8.88 18.07 5.46
CA ALA A 72 -7.81 17.95 4.48
C ALA A 72 -8.13 16.89 3.42
N ASN A 73 -8.61 15.71 3.83
CA ASN A 73 -8.98 14.63 2.93
C ASN A 73 -10.15 15.02 2.00
N LYS A 74 -11.18 15.69 2.52
CA LYS A 74 -12.29 16.18 1.69
C LYS A 74 -11.81 17.15 0.62
N ALA A 75 -10.95 18.11 0.98
CA ALA A 75 -10.41 19.08 0.03
C ALA A 75 -9.52 18.44 -1.06
N GLU A 76 -8.74 17.40 -0.71
CA GLU A 76 -7.92 16.67 -1.69
C GLU A 76 -8.78 15.78 -2.58
N LEU A 77 -9.79 15.10 -2.03
CA LEU A 77 -10.74 14.30 -2.80
C LEU A 77 -11.53 15.14 -3.80
N GLU A 78 -11.98 16.34 -3.42
CA GLU A 78 -12.67 17.26 -4.34
C GLU A 78 -11.78 17.64 -5.53
N LYS A 79 -10.49 17.92 -5.28
CA LYS A 79 -9.53 18.22 -6.36
C LYS A 79 -9.30 17.01 -7.28
N LEU A 80 -9.21 15.81 -6.72
CA LEU A 80 -9.04 14.58 -7.50
C LEU A 80 -10.28 14.26 -8.32
N HIS A 81 -11.48 14.47 -7.78
CA HIS A 81 -12.74 14.33 -8.51
C HIS A 81 -12.87 15.34 -9.65
N GLN A 82 -12.52 16.61 -9.42
CA GLN A 82 -12.50 17.63 -10.48
C GLN A 82 -11.55 17.25 -11.61
N ARG A 83 -10.33 16.80 -11.27
CA ARG A 83 -9.35 16.31 -12.26
C ARG A 83 -9.88 15.13 -13.06
N LEU A 84 -10.56 14.19 -12.41
CA LEU A 84 -11.15 13.04 -13.10
C LEU A 84 -12.27 13.49 -14.06
N GLU A 85 -13.15 14.40 -13.64
CA GLU A 85 -14.19 14.95 -14.52
C GLU A 85 -13.62 15.74 -15.70
N GLU A 86 -12.54 16.50 -15.49
CA GLU A 86 -11.84 17.23 -16.55
C GLU A 86 -11.21 16.26 -17.56
N ALA A 87 -10.56 15.20 -17.06
CA ALA A 87 -9.97 14.16 -17.88
C ALA A 87 -11.04 13.41 -18.70
N GLU A 88 -12.20 13.09 -18.11
CA GLU A 88 -13.32 12.45 -18.81
C GLU A 88 -13.93 13.33 -19.92
N LYS A 89 -13.94 14.65 -19.74
CA LYS A 89 -14.55 15.60 -20.68
C LYS A 89 -13.61 16.03 -21.81
N THR A 90 -12.31 16.10 -21.54
CA THR A 90 -11.36 16.82 -22.41
C THR A 90 -10.17 15.96 -22.86
N GLU A 91 -9.80 14.96 -22.07
CA GLU A 91 -8.51 14.28 -22.20
C GLU A 91 -8.68 12.82 -22.67
N GLY A 92 -7.56 12.15 -22.99
CA GLY A 92 -7.56 10.82 -23.58
C GLY A 92 -7.73 9.70 -22.54
N GLU A 93 -7.85 8.45 -23.01
CA GLU A 93 -7.94 7.27 -22.14
C GLU A 93 -6.73 7.14 -21.17
N SER A 94 -5.57 7.69 -21.53
CA SER A 94 -4.38 7.69 -20.69
C SER A 94 -4.54 8.58 -19.46
N ASP A 95 -5.08 9.80 -19.63
CA ASP A 95 -5.21 10.76 -18.55
C ASP A 95 -6.32 10.34 -17.55
N ILE A 96 -7.37 9.69 -18.06
CA ILE A 96 -8.40 9.05 -17.24
C ILE A 96 -7.79 7.93 -16.37
N ALA A 97 -6.89 7.11 -16.93
CA ALA A 97 -6.23 6.05 -16.17
C ALA A 97 -5.33 6.63 -15.06
N ASP A 98 -4.59 7.70 -15.35
CA ASP A 98 -3.73 8.37 -14.36
C ASP A 98 -4.53 9.06 -13.25
N ALA A 99 -5.65 9.71 -13.60
CA ALA A 99 -6.56 10.31 -12.62
C ALA A 99 -7.20 9.25 -11.71
N LEU A 100 -7.62 8.11 -12.27
CA LEU A 100 -8.15 6.97 -11.51
C LEU A 100 -7.10 6.38 -10.58
N GLN A 101 -5.86 6.20 -11.04
CA GLN A 101 -4.76 5.72 -10.21
C GLN A 101 -4.44 6.70 -9.07
N ALA A 102 -4.40 8.01 -9.35
CA ALA A 102 -4.17 9.02 -8.31
C ALA A 102 -5.25 8.99 -7.23
N GLN A 103 -6.53 8.84 -7.62
CA GLN A 103 -7.63 8.69 -6.69
C GLN A 103 -7.54 7.40 -5.87
N ALA A 104 -7.25 6.28 -6.53
CA ALA A 104 -7.09 5.00 -5.85
C ALA A 104 -5.92 5.03 -4.86
N ASN A 105 -4.79 5.64 -5.22
CA ASN A 105 -3.63 5.82 -4.35
C ASN A 105 -3.94 6.72 -3.15
N HIS A 106 -4.77 7.75 -3.32
CA HIS A 106 -5.23 8.56 -2.20
C HIS A 106 -6.07 7.75 -1.21
N PHE A 107 -7.02 6.92 -1.68
CA PHE A 107 -7.78 6.02 -0.82
C PHE A 107 -6.89 4.98 -0.11
N THR A 108 -5.87 4.47 -0.80
CA THR A 108 -4.85 3.60 -0.20
C THR A 108 -4.05 4.33 0.88
N ARG A 109 -3.74 5.61 0.69
CA ARG A 109 -2.98 6.45 1.64
C ARG A 109 -3.75 6.71 2.92
N ILE A 110 -5.03 7.07 2.82
CA ILE A 110 -5.85 7.35 4.01
C ILE A 110 -6.19 6.08 4.82
N GLY A 111 -6.00 4.89 4.23
CA GLY A 111 -6.29 3.61 4.89
C GLY A 111 -7.77 3.25 4.94
N ASP A 112 -8.55 3.62 3.92
CA ASP A 112 -9.95 3.16 3.76
C ASP A 112 -9.96 1.85 2.96
N LYS A 113 -10.09 0.70 3.65
CA LYS A 113 -9.94 -0.64 3.04
C LYS A 113 -10.90 -0.85 1.87
N GLU A 114 -12.19 -0.62 2.08
CA GLU A 114 -13.24 -0.98 1.11
C GLU A 114 -13.13 -0.10 -0.13
N LYS A 115 -13.03 1.22 0.05
CA LYS A 115 -12.91 2.15 -1.07
C LYS A 115 -11.59 1.99 -1.81
N ALA A 116 -10.48 1.76 -1.11
CA ALA A 116 -9.19 1.54 -1.77
C ALA A 116 -9.25 0.33 -2.72
N VAL A 117 -9.87 -0.79 -2.29
CA VAL A 117 -10.02 -1.97 -3.15
C VAL A 117 -10.92 -1.70 -4.35
N GLU A 118 -12.05 -1.01 -4.16
CA GLU A 118 -12.96 -0.67 -5.26
C GLU A 118 -12.28 0.23 -6.30
N TRP A 119 -11.62 1.30 -5.87
CA TRP A 119 -10.94 2.23 -6.77
C TRP A 119 -9.73 1.60 -7.46
N GLN A 120 -8.98 0.74 -6.77
CA GLN A 120 -7.86 0.04 -7.39
C GLN A 120 -8.32 -0.99 -8.44
N LYS A 121 -9.46 -1.66 -8.23
CA LYS A 121 -10.06 -2.52 -9.26
C LYS A 121 -10.49 -1.72 -10.48
N LYS A 122 -11.12 -0.55 -10.29
CA LYS A 122 -11.48 0.36 -11.40
C LYS A 122 -10.23 0.84 -12.16
N ALA A 123 -9.17 1.19 -11.45
CA ALA A 123 -7.90 1.58 -12.05
C ALA A 123 -7.27 0.42 -12.85
N LEU A 124 -7.35 -0.82 -12.34
CA LEU A 124 -6.83 -2.01 -13.00
C LEU A 124 -7.53 -2.29 -14.34
N GLU A 125 -8.86 -2.11 -14.40
CA GLU A 125 -9.65 -2.31 -15.62
C GLU A 125 -9.31 -1.30 -16.73
N LYS A 126 -8.97 -0.07 -16.36
CA LYS A 126 -8.64 1.01 -17.29
C LYS A 126 -7.16 1.06 -17.67
N THR A 127 -6.29 0.38 -16.93
CA THR A 127 -4.86 0.38 -17.17
C THR A 127 -4.48 -0.64 -18.26
N ALA A 128 -3.98 -0.15 -19.39
CA ALA A 128 -3.57 -1.00 -20.52
C ALA A 128 -2.18 -1.64 -20.34
N GLY A 129 -1.25 -0.96 -19.65
CA GLY A 129 0.14 -1.41 -19.51
C GLY A 129 0.32 -2.56 -18.50
N ILE A 130 0.93 -3.68 -18.92
CA ILE A 130 1.15 -4.85 -18.04
C ILE A 130 1.99 -4.48 -16.82
N GLY A 131 3.01 -3.63 -16.97
CA GLY A 131 3.83 -3.14 -15.86
C GLY A 131 3.01 -2.42 -14.79
N SER A 132 2.22 -1.43 -15.20
CA SER A 132 1.33 -0.68 -14.30
C SER A 132 0.24 -1.56 -13.67
N ARG A 133 -0.27 -2.56 -14.41
CA ARG A 133 -1.20 -3.56 -13.85
C ARG A 133 -0.54 -4.39 -12.75
N ILE A 134 0.71 -4.82 -12.93
CA ILE A 134 1.47 -5.51 -11.88
C ILE A 134 1.60 -4.62 -10.64
N ASP A 135 1.95 -3.34 -10.83
CA ASP A 135 2.11 -2.41 -9.71
C ASP A 135 0.80 -2.19 -8.92
N ILE A 136 -0.36 -2.09 -9.61
CA ILE A 136 -1.68 -2.02 -8.97
C ILE A 136 -1.98 -3.29 -8.17
N VAL A 137 -1.75 -4.47 -8.74
CA VAL A 137 -2.00 -5.74 -8.04
C VAL A 137 -1.06 -5.91 -6.83
N LEU A 138 0.21 -5.52 -6.95
CA LEU A 138 1.14 -5.51 -5.81
C LEU A 138 0.71 -4.50 -4.72
N THR A 139 0.09 -3.39 -5.10
CA THR A 139 -0.50 -2.43 -4.15
C THR A 139 -1.70 -3.04 -3.42
N LEU A 140 -2.56 -3.82 -4.11
CA LEU A 140 -3.63 -4.59 -3.48
C LEU A 140 -3.09 -5.63 -2.48
N VAL A 141 -2.02 -6.34 -2.82
CA VAL A 141 -1.34 -7.25 -1.89
C VAL A 141 -0.83 -6.50 -0.65
N ARG A 142 -0.26 -5.30 -0.84
CA ARG A 142 0.22 -4.45 0.26
C ARG A 142 -0.91 -3.98 1.17
N ILE A 143 -2.07 -3.63 0.62
CA ILE A 143 -3.29 -3.35 1.41
C ILE A 143 -3.70 -4.58 2.23
N GLY A 144 -3.65 -5.77 1.63
CA GLY A 144 -3.90 -7.03 2.32
C GLY A 144 -2.99 -7.22 3.54
N PHE A 145 -1.68 -6.95 3.39
CA PHE A 145 -0.73 -6.98 4.51
C PHE A 145 -1.05 -5.95 5.60
N PHE A 146 -1.43 -4.73 5.22
CA PHE A 146 -1.74 -3.67 6.16
C PHE A 146 -2.93 -4.00 7.08
N PHE A 147 -3.97 -4.64 6.53
CA PHE A 147 -5.15 -5.06 7.29
C PHE A 147 -5.07 -6.50 7.83
N GLY A 148 -4.03 -7.27 7.49
CA GLY A 148 -3.87 -8.66 7.91
C GLY A 148 -4.86 -9.63 7.26
N ASP A 149 -5.30 -9.35 6.02
CA ASP A 149 -6.27 -10.17 5.29
C ASP A 149 -5.55 -11.19 4.38
N PHE A 150 -5.42 -12.44 4.87
CA PHE A 150 -4.66 -13.49 4.18
C PHE A 150 -5.33 -13.99 2.90
N ASP A 151 -6.67 -14.01 2.84
CA ASP A 151 -7.40 -14.47 1.67
C ASP A 151 -7.19 -13.50 0.49
N MET A 152 -7.25 -12.20 0.79
CA MET A 152 -6.95 -11.14 -0.18
C MET A 152 -5.50 -11.19 -0.68
N ILE A 153 -4.55 -11.45 0.22
CA ILE A 153 -3.13 -11.60 -0.16
C ILE A 153 -2.96 -12.78 -1.13
N LEU A 154 -3.57 -13.93 -0.85
CA LEU A 154 -3.45 -15.12 -1.69
C LEU A 154 -4.06 -14.92 -3.08
N SER A 155 -5.26 -14.33 -3.16
CA SER A 155 -5.92 -14.10 -4.44
C SER A 155 -5.11 -13.17 -5.34
N HIS A 156 -4.62 -12.05 -4.80
CA HIS A 156 -3.86 -11.08 -5.58
C HIS A 156 -2.42 -11.51 -5.85
N LEU A 157 -1.81 -12.35 -5.00
CA LEU A 157 -0.52 -12.97 -5.33
C LEU A 157 -0.63 -13.93 -6.52
N SER A 158 -1.71 -14.71 -6.61
CA SER A 158 -1.97 -15.57 -7.77
C SER A 158 -2.15 -14.73 -9.04
N GLU A 159 -2.92 -13.64 -8.95
CA GLU A 159 -3.12 -12.70 -10.07
C GLU A 159 -1.81 -12.03 -10.51
N ALA A 160 -0.97 -11.63 -9.55
CA ALA A 160 0.36 -11.06 -9.84
C ALA A 160 1.29 -12.08 -10.52
N GLU A 161 1.24 -13.35 -10.12
CA GLU A 161 2.02 -14.44 -10.74
C GLU A 161 1.67 -14.57 -12.23
N GLU A 162 0.39 -14.61 -12.56
CA GLU A 162 -0.07 -14.67 -13.96
C GLU A 162 0.37 -13.46 -14.79
N LEU A 163 0.32 -12.25 -14.23
CA LEU A 163 0.72 -11.03 -14.93
C LEU A 163 2.24 -11.00 -15.18
N ILE A 164 3.03 -11.49 -14.24
CA ILE A 164 4.49 -11.56 -14.33
C ILE A 164 4.95 -12.57 -15.39
N GLU A 165 4.23 -13.69 -15.53
CA GLU A 165 4.45 -14.67 -16.60
C GLU A 165 4.14 -14.08 -17.97
N LYS A 166 3.04 -13.31 -18.09
CA LYS A 166 2.63 -12.62 -19.33
C LYS A 166 3.60 -11.51 -19.75
N GLY A 167 4.23 -10.83 -18.79
CA GLY A 167 5.24 -9.82 -19.07
C GLY A 167 5.50 -8.93 -17.87
N GLY A 168 6.62 -9.14 -17.17
CA GLY A 168 7.05 -8.30 -16.07
C GLY A 168 8.52 -7.97 -16.16
N ASP A 169 8.84 -6.70 -15.95
CA ASP A 169 10.23 -6.27 -15.83
C ASP A 169 10.92 -7.00 -14.66
N TRP A 170 12.23 -7.16 -14.75
CA TRP A 170 13.04 -7.86 -13.76
C TRP A 170 12.87 -7.27 -12.35
N ASP A 171 12.75 -5.94 -12.24
CA ASP A 171 12.52 -5.27 -10.95
C ASP A 171 11.16 -5.64 -10.33
N ARG A 172 10.08 -5.63 -11.13
CA ARG A 172 8.73 -6.03 -10.69
C ARG A 172 8.67 -7.50 -10.26
N ARG A 173 9.45 -8.36 -10.93
CA ARG A 173 9.62 -9.78 -10.54
C ARG A 173 10.27 -9.91 -9.17
N ASN A 174 11.30 -9.11 -8.89
CA ASN A 174 11.97 -9.13 -7.59
C ASN A 174 11.03 -8.63 -6.48
N ARG A 175 10.26 -7.56 -6.71
CA ARG A 175 9.24 -7.08 -5.75
C ARG A 175 8.20 -8.16 -5.44
N PHE A 176 7.68 -8.84 -6.46
CA PHE A 176 6.76 -9.96 -6.26
C PHE A 176 7.37 -11.08 -5.42
N LYS A 177 8.64 -11.45 -5.66
CA LYS A 177 9.35 -12.45 -4.83
C LYS A 177 9.44 -12.02 -3.37
N VAL A 178 9.65 -10.72 -3.09
CA VAL A 178 9.66 -10.19 -1.71
C VAL A 178 8.28 -10.36 -1.06
N TYR A 179 7.21 -9.93 -1.71
CA TYR A 179 5.85 -10.06 -1.17
C TYR A 179 5.44 -11.53 -0.98
N ARG A 180 5.75 -12.40 -1.95
CA ARG A 180 5.52 -13.84 -1.84
C ARG A 180 6.35 -14.45 -0.72
N GLY A 181 7.62 -14.07 -0.59
CA GLY A 181 8.50 -14.47 0.50
C GLY A 181 7.93 -14.10 1.87
N LEU A 182 7.46 -12.86 2.02
CA LEU A 182 6.84 -12.36 3.25
C LEU A 182 5.56 -13.15 3.61
N HIS A 183 4.70 -13.42 2.62
CA HIS A 183 3.52 -14.26 2.84
C HIS A 183 3.91 -15.69 3.26
N LEU A 184 4.90 -16.31 2.60
CA LEU A 184 5.38 -17.65 2.95
C LEU A 184 5.97 -17.72 4.37
N LEU A 185 6.66 -16.67 4.80
CA LEU A 185 7.14 -16.55 6.18
C LEU A 185 5.98 -16.46 7.17
N SER A 186 4.91 -15.74 6.82
CA SER A 186 3.72 -15.59 7.66
C SER A 186 3.02 -16.94 7.91
N ILE A 187 3.02 -17.84 6.92
CA ILE A 187 2.50 -19.22 7.04
C ILE A 187 3.54 -20.23 7.56
N ARG A 188 4.68 -19.77 8.10
CA ARG A 188 5.78 -20.58 8.66
C ARG A 188 6.48 -21.49 7.64
N GLN A 189 6.40 -21.19 6.35
CA GLN A 189 7.15 -21.90 5.29
C GLN A 189 8.52 -21.27 5.06
N PHE A 190 9.39 -21.38 6.06
CA PHE A 190 10.71 -20.71 6.08
C PHE A 190 11.65 -21.13 4.95
N LYS A 191 11.60 -22.41 4.53
CA LYS A 191 12.49 -22.92 3.48
C LYS A 191 12.27 -22.20 2.15
N ARG A 192 11.04 -22.25 1.65
CA ARG A 192 10.66 -21.60 0.38
C ARG A 192 10.72 -20.08 0.48
N GLY A 193 10.26 -19.50 1.58
CA GLY A 193 10.34 -18.05 1.80
C GLY A 193 11.78 -17.53 1.81
N GLY A 194 12.68 -18.24 2.49
CA GLY A 194 14.10 -17.89 2.54
C GLY A 194 14.81 -18.00 1.19
N GLU A 195 14.52 -19.04 0.41
CA GLU A 195 15.04 -19.20 -0.96
C GLU A 195 14.67 -17.99 -1.84
N LEU A 196 13.40 -17.57 -1.82
CA LEU A 196 12.92 -16.41 -2.59
C LEU A 196 13.59 -15.09 -2.17
N LEU A 197 13.78 -14.88 -0.86
CA LEU A 197 14.42 -13.66 -0.36
C LEU A 197 15.92 -13.62 -0.66
N LEU A 198 16.61 -14.76 -0.58
CA LEU A 198 18.02 -14.88 -0.97
C LEU A 198 18.22 -14.61 -2.46
N ASP A 199 17.30 -15.05 -3.31
CA ASP A 199 17.34 -14.76 -4.74
C ASP A 199 17.24 -13.26 -5.04
N VAL A 200 16.41 -12.52 -4.30
CA VAL A 200 16.29 -11.06 -4.45
C VAL A 200 17.55 -10.34 -3.99
N LEU A 201 18.24 -10.83 -2.96
CA LEU A 201 19.50 -10.24 -2.49
C LEU A 201 20.67 -10.44 -3.46
N ARG A 202 20.66 -11.56 -4.21
CA ARG A 202 21.72 -11.91 -5.17
C ARG A 202 21.61 -11.18 -6.50
N ALA A 203 20.50 -10.48 -6.71
CA ALA A 203 20.20 -9.72 -7.89
C ALA A 203 21.23 -8.56 -8.04
N PRO A 204 22.02 -8.48 -9.14
CA PRO A 204 23.11 -7.52 -9.22
C PRO A 204 22.61 -6.09 -9.12
N VAL A 205 23.19 -5.32 -8.19
CA VAL A 205 22.95 -3.88 -7.94
C VAL A 205 23.55 -3.00 -9.06
N VAL A 206 23.52 -3.47 -10.31
CA VAL A 206 23.96 -2.64 -11.43
C VAL A 206 22.77 -1.76 -11.83
N GLY A 207 22.57 -0.68 -11.06
CA GLY A 207 21.82 0.49 -11.51
C GLY A 207 20.46 0.77 -10.88
N CYS A 208 20.09 0.23 -9.71
CA CYS A 208 18.80 0.56 -9.09
C CYS A 208 18.93 0.94 -7.58
N PRO A 209 18.51 2.15 -7.16
CA PRO A 209 18.67 2.65 -5.79
C PRO A 209 17.57 2.21 -4.80
N THR A 210 16.82 1.14 -5.08
CA THR A 210 15.56 0.83 -4.39
C THR A 210 15.60 -0.34 -3.41
N LEU A 211 16.77 -0.94 -3.14
CA LEU A 211 16.91 -1.99 -2.12
C LEU A 211 16.91 -1.47 -0.67
N ALA A 212 16.70 -0.17 -0.45
CA ALA A 212 16.72 0.46 0.87
C ALA A 212 15.36 0.51 1.59
N ALA A 213 14.31 -0.15 1.09
CA ALA A 213 12.94 0.01 1.60
C ALA A 213 12.21 -1.31 1.91
N LEU A 214 12.83 -2.15 2.76
CA LEU A 214 12.11 -3.01 3.70
C LEU A 214 12.15 -2.34 5.07
#